data_AF-A0A3P2AI12-F1
#
_entry.id   AF-A0A3P2AI12-F1
#
_cell.length_a   1.000
_cell.length_b   1.000
_cell.length_c   1.000
_cell.angle_alpha   90.00
_cell.angle_beta   90.00
_cell.angle_gamma   90.00
#
_symmetry.space_group_name_H-M   'P 1'
#
loop_
_entity.id
_entity.type
_entity.pdbx_description
1 polymer ?
#
loop_
_entity_poly.entity_id
_entity_poly.type
_entity_poly.pdbx_seq_one_letter_code
_entity_poly.pdbx_strand_id
1 'polypeptide(L)'
;MKQRIMEKRKSMSLILSMMIMLQIFNGISYAATGQELDLQRDHPIPAKVLEVIESNVYKLLVYDQVKPHVETYYLIGVKPNGNQAAYDYSLKKLLNQSVYFLEDENIPVKNDLRFCYLYVDFNISHNEDLIRRGLALADPEFKSSKEYLKYSRSQEVAQSQSKGIFDFSDKKTSDQIININSAGIEQIMNHFKIDNFKASKWYARISGNPINQIGELRALDKDFFTPEVILEYAPSIHLRTNLQTASPYEIASLVSRSTNNSKIIDEILKYRLFKEVVNKEDFKKIPISENYRNAIYPYLTFTNEYHSFQDVDGKIININTADEVQIANALGINLAHATILKNYRKSHNYPLRFVEELFKPYFPLNKELSSMDALTDNIRMYTNINSAGEYEIRSLFGDISMTSSQLTTAVQAILKERPFKDKAALEKTIGKVYTAKIIDFIYFDHLPESKLLNINTASRDKIAEYFNLTNNQKAQLHSQYLSPSDLPGFLSKYIQQITLYTNINRAGFEELHNLTPDITKALAEDIIKNRSGEGYYTLEDVRVLFEKHNLEDTYHKIKQYLILQ
;
A
#
# COMPACT_ATOMS: atom_id res chain seq x y z
N MET A 1 -19.89 55.35 45.88
CA MET A 1 -21.04 55.07 45.00
C MET A 1 -20.67 54.27 43.74
N LYS A 2 -19.63 54.67 42.97
CA LYS A 2 -19.18 53.94 41.76
C LYS A 2 -18.72 52.49 42.01
N GLN A 3 -18.07 52.21 43.15
CA GLN A 3 -17.58 50.86 43.48
C GLN A 3 -18.70 49.84 43.76
N ARG A 4 -19.76 50.25 44.47
CA ARG A 4 -20.97 49.44 44.69
C ARG A 4 -21.75 49.14 43.40
N ILE A 5 -21.71 50.05 42.42
CA ILE A 5 -22.35 49.84 41.11
C ILE A 5 -21.54 48.82 40.29
N MET A 6 -20.22 48.83 40.42
CA MET A 6 -19.33 47.90 39.72
C MET A 6 -19.40 46.48 40.29
N GLU A 7 -19.49 46.32 41.62
CA GLU A 7 -19.72 45.02 42.25
C GLU A 7 -21.10 44.44 41.92
N LYS A 8 -22.16 45.27 41.91
CA LYS A 8 -23.49 44.84 41.45
C LYS A 8 -23.52 44.41 39.98
N ARG A 9 -22.70 45.02 39.12
CA ARG A 9 -22.57 44.61 37.71
C ARG A 9 -21.82 43.30 37.55
N LYS A 10 -20.78 43.04 38.36
CA LYS A 10 -20.07 41.75 38.37
C LYS A 10 -20.95 40.63 38.92
N SER A 11 -21.72 40.86 39.98
CA SER A 11 -22.64 39.86 40.51
C SER A 11 -23.81 39.59 39.56
N MET A 12 -24.36 40.61 38.89
CA MET A 12 -25.38 40.40 37.85
C MET A 12 -24.82 39.67 36.63
N SER A 13 -23.59 39.97 36.21
CA SER A 13 -22.93 39.24 35.13
C SER A 13 -22.74 37.77 35.49
N LEU A 14 -22.34 37.45 36.73
CA LEU A 14 -22.14 36.07 37.16
C LEU A 14 -23.46 35.29 37.27
N ILE A 15 -24.51 35.94 37.78
CA ILE A 15 -25.87 35.36 37.87
C ILE A 15 -26.44 35.15 36.46
N LEU A 16 -26.24 36.10 35.55
CA LEU A 16 -26.68 35.98 34.16
C LEU A 16 -25.90 34.87 33.44
N SER A 17 -24.58 34.75 33.64
CA SER A 17 -23.78 33.65 33.11
C SER A 17 -24.18 32.30 33.68
N MET A 18 -24.53 32.21 34.98
CA MET A 18 -25.08 31.01 35.60
C MET A 18 -26.48 30.68 35.07
N MET A 19 -27.35 31.68 34.85
CA MET A 19 -28.68 31.45 34.26
C MET A 19 -28.59 31.05 32.79
N ILE A 20 -27.65 31.60 32.02
CA ILE A 20 -27.39 31.18 30.64
C ILE A 20 -26.81 29.77 30.63
N MET A 21 -25.89 29.40 31.54
CA MET A 21 -25.44 28.02 31.68
C MET A 21 -26.58 27.08 32.12
N LEU A 22 -27.46 27.48 33.04
CA LEU A 22 -28.63 26.70 33.43
C LEU A 22 -29.64 26.57 32.27
N GLN A 23 -29.80 27.60 31.44
CA GLN A 23 -30.66 27.57 30.26
C GLN A 23 -30.03 26.84 29.07
N ILE A 24 -28.70 26.71 28.99
CA ILE A 24 -28.02 25.84 28.04
C ILE A 24 -28.12 24.38 28.51
N PHE A 25 -27.97 24.12 29.82
CA PHE A 25 -28.20 22.78 30.40
C PHE A 25 -29.67 22.34 30.32
N ASN A 26 -30.63 23.26 30.51
CA ASN A 26 -32.06 22.97 30.36
C ASN A 26 -32.56 23.12 28.91
N GLY A 27 -31.85 23.82 28.04
CA GLY A 27 -32.23 24.12 26.64
C GLY A 27 -31.72 23.11 25.61
N ILE A 28 -30.89 22.14 26.02
CA ILE A 28 -30.54 20.96 25.21
C ILE A 28 -31.56 19.81 25.44
N SER A 29 -32.59 20.03 26.27
CA SER A 29 -33.71 19.10 26.47
C SER A 29 -34.82 19.31 25.42
N TYR A 30 -34.47 19.16 24.15
CA TYR A 30 -35.39 18.59 23.16
C TYR A 30 -34.83 17.23 22.71
N ALA A 31 -34.55 16.37 23.69
CA ALA A 31 -34.59 14.94 23.43
C ALA A 31 -36.08 14.59 23.41
N ALA A 32 -36.54 14.01 22.31
CA ALA A 32 -37.77 13.23 22.33
C ALA A 32 -37.70 12.35 23.58
N THR A 33 -38.61 12.57 24.53
CA THR A 33 -38.90 11.63 25.60
C THR A 33 -39.44 10.37 24.93
N GLY A 34 -38.54 9.54 24.39
CA GLY A 34 -38.87 8.20 23.98
C GLY A 34 -39.35 7.47 25.23
N GLN A 35 -40.56 6.92 25.17
CA GLN A 35 -41.00 5.96 26.17
C GLN A 35 -39.94 4.86 26.23
N GLU A 36 -39.33 4.69 27.40
CA GLU A 36 -38.47 3.56 27.69
C GLU A 36 -39.27 2.27 27.50
N LEU A 37 -38.62 1.25 26.97
CA LEU A 37 -39.26 0.05 26.48
C LEU A 37 -39.85 -0.76 27.66
N ASP A 38 -41.14 -1.11 27.59
CA ASP A 38 -41.86 -1.82 28.66
C ASP A 38 -42.24 -3.22 28.15
N LEU A 39 -41.44 -4.22 28.54
CA LEU A 39 -41.59 -5.61 28.09
C LEU A 39 -42.92 -6.25 28.50
N GLN A 40 -43.68 -5.68 29.44
CA GLN A 40 -45.02 -6.14 29.78
C GLN A 40 -46.10 -5.57 28.83
N ARG A 41 -45.84 -4.42 28.20
CA ARG A 41 -46.76 -3.74 27.28
C ARG A 41 -46.42 -3.95 25.81
N ASP A 42 -45.13 -4.13 25.49
CA ASP A 42 -44.64 -4.17 24.12
C ASP A 42 -44.68 -5.61 23.51
N HIS A 43 -45.21 -6.61 24.22
CA HIS A 43 -45.47 -7.97 23.71
C HIS A 43 -44.30 -8.64 22.94
N PRO A 44 -43.20 -9.01 23.63
CA PRO A 44 -42.06 -9.64 23.00
C PRO A 44 -42.40 -10.99 22.36
N ILE A 45 -41.83 -11.25 21.17
CA ILE A 45 -42.11 -12.46 20.39
C ILE A 45 -41.03 -13.52 20.68
N PRO A 46 -41.40 -14.76 21.06
CA PRO A 46 -40.44 -15.82 21.27
C PRO A 46 -39.82 -16.29 19.94
N ALA A 47 -38.52 -16.58 19.94
CA ALA A 47 -37.80 -17.08 18.80
C ALA A 47 -36.64 -18.01 19.22
N LYS A 48 -36.02 -18.69 18.25
CA LYS A 48 -34.75 -19.41 18.44
C LYS A 48 -33.71 -18.91 17.44
N VAL A 49 -32.51 -18.63 17.91
CA VAL A 49 -31.40 -18.22 17.02
C VAL A 49 -30.88 -19.44 16.29
N LEU A 50 -31.08 -19.50 14.97
CA LEU A 50 -30.57 -20.58 14.12
C LEU A 50 -29.14 -20.31 13.66
N GLU A 51 -28.81 -19.04 13.43
CA GLU A 51 -27.53 -18.63 12.88
C GLU A 51 -27.17 -17.23 13.40
N VAL A 52 -25.90 -17.05 13.77
CA VAL A 52 -25.30 -15.74 13.99
C VAL A 52 -24.55 -15.42 12.71
N ILE A 53 -25.13 -14.56 11.87
CA ILE A 53 -24.56 -14.23 10.55
C ILE A 53 -23.45 -13.20 10.72
N GLU A 54 -23.72 -12.17 11.53
CA GLU A 54 -22.73 -11.21 12.02
C GLU A 54 -23.00 -10.90 13.49
N SER A 55 -22.06 -10.20 14.12
CA SER A 55 -22.19 -9.78 15.52
C SER A 55 -23.46 -8.97 15.84
N ASN A 56 -24.08 -8.33 14.85
CA ASN A 56 -25.36 -7.63 14.95
C ASN A 56 -26.45 -8.17 14.01
N VAL A 57 -26.27 -9.32 13.35
CA VAL A 57 -27.25 -9.89 12.41
C VAL A 57 -27.52 -11.37 12.72
N TYR A 58 -28.79 -11.71 12.86
CA TYR A 58 -29.23 -13.02 13.34
C TYR A 58 -30.32 -13.59 12.46
N LYS A 59 -30.23 -14.90 12.20
CA LYS A 59 -31.32 -15.67 11.60
C LYS A 59 -32.12 -16.34 12.70
N LEU A 60 -33.39 -15.98 12.81
CA LEU A 60 -34.29 -16.40 13.87
C LEU A 60 -35.37 -17.33 13.32
N LEU A 61 -35.68 -18.39 14.05
CA LEU A 61 -36.94 -19.13 13.93
C LEU A 61 -37.94 -18.46 14.86
N VAL A 62 -38.85 -17.67 14.28
CA VAL A 62 -39.85 -16.87 15.00
C VAL A 62 -41.05 -17.75 15.32
N TYR A 63 -41.51 -17.73 16.58
CA TYR A 63 -42.70 -18.45 17.05
C TYR A 63 -43.86 -17.47 17.27
N ASP A 64 -44.40 -16.91 16.18
CA ASP A 64 -45.65 -16.15 16.26
C ASP A 64 -46.87 -17.08 16.43
N GLN A 65 -48.02 -16.51 16.78
CA GLN A 65 -49.25 -17.27 17.07
C GLN A 65 -49.88 -17.95 15.84
N VAL A 66 -49.35 -17.72 14.62
CA VAL A 66 -49.96 -18.21 13.37
C VAL A 66 -49.18 -19.40 12.82
N LYS A 67 -47.86 -19.29 12.58
CA LYS A 67 -46.95 -20.42 12.24
C LYS A 67 -45.47 -20.04 12.42
N PRO A 68 -44.61 -20.97 12.87
CA PRO A 68 -43.18 -20.73 12.91
C PRO A 68 -42.59 -20.45 11.53
N HIS A 69 -41.79 -19.40 11.41
CA HIS A 69 -41.11 -19.01 10.17
C HIS A 69 -39.68 -18.53 10.44
N VAL A 70 -38.83 -18.54 9.41
CA VAL A 70 -37.43 -18.13 9.52
C VAL A 70 -37.25 -16.74 8.94
N GLU A 71 -36.63 -15.84 9.71
CA GLU A 71 -36.44 -14.46 9.32
C GLU A 71 -35.11 -13.90 9.83
N THR A 72 -34.56 -12.92 9.11
CA THR A 72 -33.27 -12.29 9.45
C THR A 72 -33.49 -10.92 10.07
N TYR A 73 -32.85 -10.69 11.21
CA TYR A 73 -32.99 -9.48 12.01
C TYR A 73 -31.64 -8.81 12.30
N TYR A 74 -31.63 -7.49 12.25
CA TYR A 74 -30.52 -6.64 12.67
C TYR A 74 -30.75 -6.11 14.08
N LEU A 75 -29.70 -6.00 14.88
CA LEU A 75 -29.80 -5.35 16.18
C LEU A 75 -29.94 -3.83 16.02
N ILE A 76 -30.99 -3.26 16.61
CA ILE A 76 -31.17 -1.81 16.71
C ILE A 76 -30.00 -1.21 17.49
N GLY A 77 -29.38 -0.17 16.94
CA GLY A 77 -28.43 0.69 17.65
C GLY A 77 -27.05 0.07 17.91
N VAL A 78 -26.72 -1.08 17.30
CA VAL A 78 -25.44 -1.77 17.50
C VAL A 78 -24.58 -1.68 16.25
N LYS A 79 -23.41 -1.05 16.38
CA LYS A 79 -22.39 -0.97 15.32
C LYS A 79 -21.11 -1.72 15.73
N PRO A 80 -20.89 -2.93 15.22
CA PRO A 80 -19.76 -3.76 15.65
C PRO A 80 -18.41 -3.38 15.03
N ASN A 81 -18.38 -2.57 13.97
CA ASN A 81 -17.16 -2.16 13.25
C ASN A 81 -16.22 -3.34 12.89
N GLY A 82 -16.80 -4.51 12.62
CA GLY A 82 -16.03 -5.68 12.25
C GLY A 82 -15.21 -6.35 13.36
N ASN A 83 -15.58 -6.11 14.62
CA ASN A 83 -14.94 -6.75 15.77
C ASN A 83 -15.24 -8.27 15.83
N GLN A 84 -14.24 -9.12 15.59
CA GLN A 84 -14.38 -10.59 15.67
C GLN A 84 -14.80 -11.06 17.06
N ALA A 85 -14.30 -10.43 18.13
CA ALA A 85 -14.67 -10.80 19.50
C ALA A 85 -16.17 -10.58 19.78
N ALA A 86 -16.80 -9.64 19.08
CA ALA A 86 -18.26 -9.44 19.15
C ALA A 86 -19.01 -10.58 18.47
N TYR A 87 -18.50 -11.08 17.34
CA TYR A 87 -19.07 -12.23 16.64
C TYR A 87 -18.96 -13.50 17.50
N ASP A 88 -17.77 -13.81 17.99
CA ASP A 88 -17.52 -15.01 18.79
C ASP A 88 -18.36 -15.01 20.09
N TYR A 89 -18.50 -13.84 20.71
CA TYR A 89 -19.36 -13.67 21.88
C TYR A 89 -20.82 -13.97 21.56
N SER A 90 -21.35 -13.39 20.49
CA SER A 90 -22.72 -13.62 20.03
C SER A 90 -22.95 -15.08 19.63
N LEU A 91 -22.02 -15.69 18.91
CA LEU A 91 -22.07 -17.11 18.53
C LEU A 91 -22.15 -18.00 19.77
N LYS A 92 -21.23 -17.81 20.72
CA LYS A 92 -21.17 -18.60 21.96
C LYS A 92 -22.40 -18.40 22.84
N LYS A 93 -22.91 -17.17 22.92
CA LYS A 93 -24.02 -16.82 23.82
C LYS A 93 -25.37 -17.19 23.24
N LEU A 94 -25.57 -17.04 21.93
CA LEU A 94 -26.91 -17.05 21.33
C LEU A 94 -27.17 -18.20 20.37
N LEU A 95 -26.16 -18.80 19.72
CA LEU A 95 -26.42 -19.86 18.74
C LEU A 95 -27.23 -20.99 19.38
N ASN A 96 -28.33 -21.38 18.72
CA ASN A 96 -29.29 -22.37 19.19
C ASN A 96 -30.02 -22.04 20.51
N GLN A 97 -29.91 -20.82 21.04
CA GLN A 97 -30.65 -20.39 22.22
C GLN A 97 -32.05 -19.91 21.88
N SER A 98 -32.97 -20.12 22.82
CA SER A 98 -34.28 -19.47 22.83
C SER A 98 -34.12 -18.03 23.30
N VAL A 99 -34.74 -17.12 22.57
CA VAL A 99 -34.66 -15.68 22.77
C VAL A 99 -36.04 -15.06 22.61
N TYR A 100 -36.17 -13.83 23.08
CA TYR A 100 -37.30 -12.98 22.78
C TYR A 100 -36.79 -11.80 21.95
N PHE A 101 -37.53 -11.43 20.92
CA PHE A 101 -37.22 -10.21 20.17
C PHE A 101 -38.39 -9.24 20.16
N LEU A 102 -38.06 -7.97 19.94
CA LEU A 102 -39.03 -6.90 19.85
C LEU A 102 -38.61 -5.91 18.76
N GLU A 103 -39.57 -5.50 17.92
CA GLU A 103 -39.38 -4.44 16.93
C GLU A 103 -39.71 -3.07 17.52
N ASP A 104 -39.02 -2.03 17.06
CA ASP A 104 -39.28 -0.66 17.48
C ASP A 104 -40.08 0.06 16.40
N GLU A 105 -41.28 0.55 16.74
CA GLU A 105 -42.14 1.31 15.84
C GLU A 105 -41.46 2.58 15.30
N ASN A 106 -40.48 3.13 16.03
CA ASN A 106 -39.71 4.31 15.60
C ASN A 106 -38.65 3.98 14.54
N ILE A 107 -38.38 2.69 14.30
CA ILE A 107 -37.38 2.20 13.36
C ILE A 107 -38.08 1.38 12.27
N PRO A 108 -38.53 2.03 11.18
CA PRO A 108 -39.20 1.32 10.09
C PRO A 108 -38.23 0.38 9.36
N VAL A 109 -38.79 -0.61 8.68
CA VAL A 109 -38.05 -1.47 7.73
C VAL A 109 -37.37 -0.59 6.69
N LYS A 110 -36.07 -0.80 6.48
CA LYS A 110 -35.26 -0.06 5.48
C LYS A 110 -34.64 -1.04 4.50
N ASN A 111 -34.92 -0.90 3.20
CA ASN A 111 -34.38 -1.79 2.15
C ASN A 111 -34.63 -3.27 2.47
N ASP A 112 -35.85 -3.61 2.89
CA ASP A 112 -36.25 -4.96 3.33
C ASP A 112 -35.51 -5.50 4.57
N LEU A 113 -34.76 -4.65 5.29
CA LEU A 113 -34.08 -5.01 6.53
C LEU A 113 -34.98 -4.72 7.73
N ARG A 114 -35.19 -5.73 8.57
CA ARG A 114 -35.92 -5.62 9.84
C ARG A 114 -34.95 -5.49 11.01
N PHE A 115 -35.34 -4.70 11.99
CA PHE A 115 -34.51 -4.37 13.14
C PHE A 115 -35.21 -4.76 14.44
N CYS A 116 -34.48 -5.31 15.39
CA CYS A 116 -35.01 -5.71 16.68
C CYS A 116 -34.08 -5.44 17.87
N TYR A 117 -34.66 -5.46 19.04
CA TYR A 117 -34.01 -5.74 20.31
C TYR A 117 -34.08 -7.23 20.58
N LEU A 118 -32.97 -7.84 21.00
CA LEU A 118 -32.89 -9.28 21.28
C LEU A 118 -32.63 -9.50 22.77
N TYR A 119 -33.40 -10.38 23.43
CA TYR A 119 -33.32 -10.66 24.85
C TYR A 119 -33.19 -12.16 25.11
N VAL A 120 -32.34 -12.55 26.06
CA VAL A 120 -32.25 -13.93 26.55
C VAL A 120 -33.08 -14.12 27.82
N ASP A 121 -33.05 -13.15 28.74
CA ASP A 121 -33.64 -13.23 30.07
C ASP A 121 -34.37 -11.94 30.51
N PHE A 122 -34.84 -11.13 29.56
CA PHE A 122 -35.58 -9.86 29.74
C PHE A 122 -34.89 -8.76 30.59
N ASN A 123 -33.70 -9.01 31.14
CA ASN A 123 -32.99 -8.06 32.00
C ASN A 123 -32.17 -7.05 31.20
N ILE A 124 -31.36 -7.54 30.26
CA ILE A 124 -30.52 -6.73 29.39
C ILE A 124 -30.68 -7.23 27.96
N SER A 125 -30.90 -6.30 27.04
CA SER A 125 -30.88 -6.67 25.62
C SER A 125 -29.46 -7.09 25.24
N HIS A 126 -29.34 -8.09 24.37
CA HIS A 126 -28.05 -8.44 23.77
C HIS A 126 -27.42 -7.23 23.06
N ASN A 127 -28.25 -6.34 22.53
CA ASN A 127 -27.85 -5.05 21.97
C ASN A 127 -27.05 -4.22 22.98
N GLU A 128 -27.62 -3.97 24.17
CA GLU A 128 -26.96 -3.24 25.25
C GLU A 128 -25.72 -4.00 25.76
N ASP A 129 -25.82 -5.32 25.92
CA ASP A 129 -24.74 -6.16 26.46
C ASP A 129 -23.48 -6.12 25.58
N LEU A 130 -23.63 -6.14 24.25
CA LEU A 130 -22.51 -5.97 23.31
C LEU A 130 -21.82 -4.61 23.50
N ILE A 131 -22.58 -3.53 23.64
CA ILE A 131 -22.05 -2.17 23.77
C ILE A 131 -21.40 -1.97 25.16
N ARG A 132 -22.06 -2.44 26.22
CA ARG A 132 -21.59 -2.35 27.61
C ARG A 132 -20.31 -3.13 27.87
N ARG A 133 -20.06 -4.19 27.09
CA ARG A 133 -18.81 -4.96 27.10
C ARG A 133 -17.71 -4.35 26.24
N GLY A 134 -18.01 -3.26 25.53
CA GLY A 134 -17.10 -2.66 24.56
C GLY A 134 -16.88 -3.58 23.35
N LEU A 135 -17.82 -4.46 23.01
CA LEU A 135 -17.70 -5.31 21.82
C LEU A 135 -18.28 -4.60 20.58
N ALA A 136 -19.13 -3.59 20.76
CA ALA A 136 -19.71 -2.78 19.70
C ALA A 136 -19.89 -1.31 20.15
N LEU A 137 -20.13 -0.41 19.20
CA LEU A 137 -20.50 0.98 19.43
C LEU A 137 -22.02 1.17 19.35
N ALA A 138 -22.51 2.23 20.00
CA ALA A 138 -23.86 2.74 19.82
C ALA A 138 -23.98 3.43 18.46
N ASP A 139 -24.86 2.93 17.60
CA ASP A 139 -25.03 3.45 16.25
C ASP A 139 -25.89 4.73 16.23
N PRO A 140 -25.32 5.91 15.91
CA PRO A 140 -26.05 7.17 15.90
C PRO A 140 -27.17 7.24 14.85
N GLU A 141 -27.23 6.33 13.88
CA GLU A 141 -28.35 6.26 12.93
C GLU A 141 -29.67 5.84 13.60
N PHE A 142 -29.61 5.25 14.79
CA PHE A 142 -30.76 4.80 15.58
C PHE A 142 -31.06 5.71 16.77
N LYS A 143 -30.68 7.00 16.70
CA LYS A 143 -30.98 8.02 17.72
C LYS A 143 -32.47 8.16 18.06
N SER A 144 -33.35 7.80 17.14
CA SER A 144 -34.81 7.80 17.33
C SER A 144 -35.36 6.55 18.01
N SER A 145 -34.53 5.52 18.23
CA SER A 145 -34.97 4.28 18.89
C SER A 145 -35.21 4.49 20.39
N LYS A 146 -36.15 3.74 20.96
CA LYS A 146 -36.56 3.84 22.38
C LYS A 146 -35.38 3.62 23.35
N GLU A 147 -34.42 2.76 22.99
CA GLU A 147 -33.31 2.36 23.87
C GLU A 147 -31.99 3.12 23.62
N TYR A 148 -31.90 4.02 22.61
CA TYR A 148 -30.62 4.63 22.21
C TYR A 148 -29.86 5.33 23.36
N LEU A 149 -30.58 6.00 24.26
CA LEU A 149 -29.97 6.70 25.39
C LEU A 149 -29.25 5.72 26.34
N LYS A 150 -29.78 4.50 26.52
CA LYS A 150 -29.13 3.43 27.30
C LYS A 150 -27.87 2.94 26.62
N TYR A 151 -27.87 2.86 25.29
CA TYR A 151 -26.69 2.46 24.51
C TYR A 151 -25.58 3.50 24.61
N SER A 152 -25.91 4.78 24.51
CA SER A 152 -24.94 5.87 24.71
C SER A 152 -24.28 5.79 26.10
N ARG A 153 -25.09 5.62 27.15
CA ARG A 153 -24.59 5.47 28.53
C ARG A 153 -23.74 4.21 28.72
N SER A 154 -24.16 3.08 28.13
CA SER A 154 -23.40 1.82 28.18
C SER A 154 -22.05 1.93 27.50
N GLN A 155 -21.98 2.69 26.40
CA GLN A 155 -20.72 2.98 25.72
C GLN A 155 -19.79 3.84 26.58
N GLU A 156 -20.31 4.89 27.22
CA GLU A 156 -19.53 5.73 28.17
C GLU A 156 -18.97 4.89 29.33
N VAL A 157 -19.75 3.95 29.85
CA VAL A 157 -19.30 3.01 30.88
C VAL A 157 -18.20 2.07 30.35
N ALA A 158 -18.36 1.52 29.15
CA ALA A 158 -17.34 0.67 28.54
C ALA A 158 -16.02 1.42 28.28
N GLN A 159 -16.11 2.69 27.86
CA GLN A 159 -14.97 3.58 27.64
C GLN A 159 -14.23 3.90 28.94
N SER A 160 -14.96 4.34 29.97
CA SER A 160 -14.36 4.67 31.28
C SER A 160 -13.72 3.48 31.99
N GLN A 161 -14.16 2.27 31.66
CA GLN A 161 -13.63 1.02 32.20
C GLN A 161 -12.62 0.32 31.26
N SER A 162 -12.26 0.95 30.13
CA SER A 162 -11.35 0.40 29.12
C SER A 162 -11.67 -1.04 28.74
N LYS A 163 -12.93 -1.30 28.35
CA LYS A 163 -13.40 -2.65 28.00
C LYS A 163 -13.42 -2.88 26.49
N GLY A 164 -13.07 -4.09 26.07
CA GLY A 164 -13.22 -4.54 24.67
C GLY A 164 -12.42 -3.67 23.70
N ILE A 165 -13.09 -3.06 22.72
CA ILE A 165 -12.49 -2.12 21.75
C ILE A 165 -11.93 -0.83 22.38
N PHE A 166 -12.22 -0.59 23.68
CA PHE A 166 -11.67 0.52 24.46
C PHE A 166 -10.55 0.07 25.42
N ASP A 167 -10.19 -1.22 25.41
CA ASP A 167 -9.05 -1.77 26.13
C ASP A 167 -7.77 -1.53 25.31
N PHE A 168 -7.01 -0.52 25.70
CA PHE A 168 -5.73 -0.18 25.07
C PHE A 168 -4.54 -0.93 25.72
N SER A 169 -4.79 -1.97 26.53
CA SER A 169 -3.75 -2.84 27.07
C SER A 169 -3.38 -3.95 26.08
N ASP A 170 -2.07 -4.16 25.88
CA ASP A 170 -1.50 -5.08 24.89
C ASP A 170 -2.08 -6.51 24.98
N LYS A 171 -3.06 -6.85 24.14
CA LYS A 171 -3.52 -8.24 23.93
C LYS A 171 -3.45 -8.64 22.45
N LYS A 172 -2.75 -9.76 22.26
CA LYS A 172 -2.36 -10.53 21.06
C LYS A 172 -3.10 -10.22 19.74
N THR A 173 -2.30 -9.82 18.75
CA THR A 173 -2.57 -9.57 17.33
C THR A 173 -2.81 -10.83 16.46
N SER A 174 -2.92 -12.03 17.03
CA SER A 174 -2.82 -13.28 16.23
C SER A 174 -4.04 -13.60 15.35
N ASP A 175 -5.15 -12.86 15.48
CA ASP A 175 -6.42 -13.19 14.80
C ASP A 175 -6.83 -12.12 13.76
N GLN A 176 -5.97 -11.13 13.49
CA GLN A 176 -6.28 -9.99 12.63
C GLN A 176 -5.59 -10.11 11.28
N ILE A 177 -6.26 -10.73 10.29
CA ILE A 177 -5.74 -10.74 8.92
C ILE A 177 -5.89 -9.35 8.29
N ILE A 178 -4.81 -8.82 7.70
CA ILE A 178 -4.83 -7.55 6.96
C ILE A 178 -4.53 -7.73 5.48
N ASN A 179 -5.13 -6.87 4.66
CA ASN A 179 -4.68 -6.62 3.30
C ASN A 179 -3.55 -5.57 3.32
N ILE A 180 -2.30 -6.01 3.28
CA ILE A 180 -1.15 -5.11 3.44
C ILE A 180 -1.08 -4.00 2.37
N ASN A 181 -1.54 -4.31 1.16
CA ASN A 181 -1.49 -3.39 0.01
C ASN A 181 -2.45 -2.21 0.11
N SER A 182 -3.49 -2.34 0.93
CA SER A 182 -4.54 -1.35 1.11
C SER A 182 -4.67 -0.86 2.54
N ALA A 183 -4.05 -1.53 3.52
CA ALA A 183 -4.04 -1.15 4.92
C ALA A 183 -3.55 0.29 5.16
N GLY A 184 -4.10 0.89 6.21
CA GLY A 184 -3.75 2.22 6.70
C GLY A 184 -2.56 2.17 7.67
N ILE A 185 -1.99 3.33 7.97
CA ILE A 185 -0.81 3.46 8.85
C ILE A 185 -1.07 2.81 10.22
N GLU A 186 -2.22 3.09 10.84
CA GLU A 186 -2.57 2.56 12.16
C GLU A 186 -2.70 1.02 12.15
N GLN A 187 -3.27 0.46 11.08
CA GLN A 187 -3.41 -0.99 10.94
C GLN A 187 -2.04 -1.66 10.77
N ILE A 188 -1.15 -1.09 9.96
CA ILE A 188 0.23 -1.57 9.81
C ILE A 188 0.97 -1.49 11.15
N MET A 189 0.87 -0.36 11.84
CA MET A 189 1.49 -0.12 13.14
C MET A 189 1.06 -1.16 14.17
N ASN A 190 -0.25 -1.37 14.29
CA ASN A 190 -0.83 -2.30 15.26
C ASN A 190 -0.53 -3.76 14.91
N HIS A 191 -0.61 -4.12 13.63
CA HIS A 191 -0.37 -5.49 13.14
C HIS A 191 1.05 -5.97 13.45
N PHE A 192 2.04 -5.15 13.11
CA PHE A 192 3.47 -5.50 13.29
C PHE A 192 4.06 -5.03 14.62
N LYS A 193 3.27 -4.34 15.45
CA LYS A 193 3.71 -3.75 16.73
C LYS A 193 4.96 -2.88 16.59
N ILE A 194 4.94 -2.01 15.60
CA ILE A 194 6.02 -1.07 15.31
C ILE A 194 5.60 0.36 15.68
N ASP A 195 6.54 1.30 15.67
CA ASP A 195 6.22 2.70 15.87
C ASP A 195 5.54 3.34 14.63
N ASN A 196 4.86 4.46 14.85
CA ASN A 196 4.15 5.20 13.80
C ASN A 196 5.08 5.71 12.68
N PHE A 197 6.34 6.01 12.99
CA PHE A 197 7.29 6.52 11.99
C PHE A 197 7.66 5.42 10.99
N LYS A 198 7.99 4.22 11.48
CA LYS A 198 8.27 3.03 10.67
C LYS A 198 7.01 2.62 9.88
N ALA A 199 5.84 2.58 10.52
CA ALA A 199 4.58 2.27 9.85
C ALA A 199 4.24 3.26 8.72
N SER A 200 4.45 4.56 8.94
CA SER A 200 4.24 5.59 7.92
C SER A 200 5.18 5.43 6.72
N LYS A 201 6.44 5.05 6.95
CA LYS A 201 7.41 4.77 5.89
C LYS A 201 7.00 3.56 5.05
N TRP A 202 6.58 2.47 5.69
CA TRP A 202 6.08 1.28 4.99
C TRP A 202 4.81 1.58 4.21
N TYR A 203 3.85 2.29 4.82
CA TYR A 203 2.62 2.73 4.15
C TYR A 203 2.92 3.53 2.88
N ALA A 204 3.83 4.51 2.96
CA ALA A 204 4.22 5.32 1.80
C ALA A 204 4.86 4.45 0.71
N ARG A 205 5.72 3.50 1.08
CA ARG A 205 6.37 2.58 0.16
C ARG A 205 5.36 1.69 -0.56
N ILE A 206 4.49 1.02 0.19
CA ILE A 206 3.44 0.13 -0.33
C ILE A 206 2.45 0.89 -1.22
N SER A 207 2.12 2.13 -0.87
CA SER A 207 1.22 2.98 -1.67
C SER A 207 1.82 3.34 -3.04
N GLY A 208 3.14 3.43 -3.14
CA GLY A 208 3.86 3.64 -4.40
C GLY A 208 4.15 2.36 -5.17
N ASN A 209 4.44 1.27 -4.46
CA ASN A 209 4.73 -0.06 -5.00
C ASN A 209 4.08 -1.15 -4.13
N PRO A 210 2.90 -1.66 -4.53
CA PRO A 210 2.24 -2.76 -3.84
C PRO A 210 3.13 -4.02 -3.76
N ILE A 211 2.97 -4.78 -2.68
CA ILE A 211 3.60 -6.07 -2.44
C ILE A 211 2.89 -7.13 -3.28
N ASN A 212 3.63 -7.77 -4.19
CA ASN A 212 3.11 -8.77 -5.13
C ASN A 212 3.22 -10.21 -4.58
N GLN A 213 4.21 -10.42 -3.73
CA GLN A 213 4.50 -11.68 -3.04
C GLN A 213 4.98 -11.40 -1.62
N ILE A 214 4.66 -12.29 -0.69
CA ILE A 214 4.99 -12.11 0.74
C ILE A 214 6.50 -11.94 0.98
N GLY A 215 7.36 -12.52 0.14
CA GLY A 215 8.81 -12.33 0.21
C GLY A 215 9.29 -10.89 -0.03
N GLU A 216 8.51 -10.06 -0.72
CA GLU A 216 8.84 -8.64 -0.96
C GLU A 216 8.74 -7.77 0.29
N LEU A 217 8.18 -8.28 1.40
CA LEU A 217 8.20 -7.57 2.68
C LEU A 217 9.63 -7.24 3.14
N ARG A 218 10.63 -8.04 2.74
CA ARG A 218 12.06 -7.75 2.99
C ARG A 218 12.51 -6.40 2.44
N ALA A 219 11.91 -5.95 1.34
CA ALA A 219 12.23 -4.65 0.73
C ALA A 219 11.65 -3.47 1.52
N LEU A 220 10.69 -3.71 2.44
CA LEU A 220 10.17 -2.67 3.32
C LEU A 220 11.13 -2.37 4.48
N ASP A 221 11.69 -3.42 5.07
CA ASP A 221 12.64 -3.34 6.19
C ASP A 221 13.33 -4.70 6.36
N LYS A 222 14.53 -4.82 5.80
CA LYS A 222 15.29 -6.09 5.80
C LYS A 222 15.71 -6.56 7.19
N ASP A 223 15.87 -5.63 8.14
CA ASP A 223 16.32 -5.93 9.50
C ASP A 223 15.16 -6.43 10.35
N PHE A 224 13.94 -5.95 10.06
CA PHE A 224 12.71 -6.45 10.68
C PHE A 224 12.20 -7.74 10.02
N PHE A 225 12.08 -7.76 8.69
CA PHE A 225 11.55 -8.88 7.93
C PHE A 225 12.65 -9.89 7.60
N THR A 226 13.10 -10.62 8.61
CA THR A 226 13.89 -11.84 8.39
C THR A 226 13.01 -12.93 7.78
N PRO A 227 13.57 -13.96 7.11
CA PRO A 227 12.79 -15.09 6.59
C PRO A 227 11.87 -15.72 7.64
N GLU A 228 12.34 -15.83 8.88
CA GLU A 228 11.59 -16.37 10.01
C GLU A 228 10.39 -15.49 10.38
N VAL A 229 10.60 -14.17 10.46
CA VAL A 229 9.52 -13.20 10.76
C VAL A 229 8.50 -13.18 9.64
N ILE A 230 8.92 -13.29 8.38
CA ILE A 230 7.98 -13.37 7.25
C ILE A 230 7.10 -14.62 7.36
N LEU A 231 7.67 -15.78 7.69
CA LEU A 231 6.90 -17.00 7.89
C LEU A 231 5.94 -16.90 9.08
N GLU A 232 6.34 -16.20 10.14
CA GLU A 232 5.48 -15.92 11.30
C GLU A 232 4.25 -15.07 10.91
N TYR A 233 4.44 -14.00 10.14
CA TYR A 233 3.35 -13.09 9.76
C TYR A 233 2.59 -13.52 8.51
N ALA A 234 3.12 -14.40 7.67
CA ALA A 234 2.51 -14.82 6.41
C ALA A 234 1.04 -15.28 6.53
N PRO A 235 0.62 -16.04 7.56
CA PRO A 235 -0.79 -16.43 7.73
C PRO A 235 -1.73 -15.27 8.06
N SER A 236 -1.19 -14.13 8.52
CA SER A 236 -1.93 -12.95 8.95
C SER A 236 -1.92 -11.81 7.92
N ILE A 237 -1.32 -12.04 6.75
CA ILE A 237 -1.18 -11.05 5.69
C ILE A 237 -1.78 -11.60 4.40
N HIS A 238 -2.75 -10.87 3.87
CA HIS A 238 -3.25 -11.06 2.51
C HIS A 238 -2.74 -9.95 1.60
N LEU A 239 -2.42 -10.32 0.35
CA LEU A 239 -2.12 -9.36 -0.71
C LEU A 239 -3.38 -9.02 -1.53
N ARG A 240 -4.32 -9.98 -1.57
CA ARG A 240 -5.67 -9.84 -2.12
C ARG A 240 -6.69 -10.31 -1.11
N THR A 241 -7.78 -9.56 -1.01
CA THR A 241 -8.91 -9.89 -0.15
C THR A 241 -9.94 -10.65 -0.95
N ASN A 242 -10.28 -11.85 -0.49
CA ASN A 242 -11.43 -12.56 -1.01
C ASN A 242 -12.68 -12.02 -0.32
N LEU A 243 -13.47 -11.20 -1.01
CA LEU A 243 -14.65 -10.60 -0.40
C LEU A 243 -15.63 -11.64 0.12
N GLN A 244 -15.70 -12.86 -0.43
CA GLN A 244 -16.62 -13.89 0.06
C GLN A 244 -16.23 -14.44 1.44
N THR A 245 -14.95 -14.51 1.76
CA THR A 245 -14.43 -15.18 2.99
C THR A 245 -13.75 -14.23 3.96
N ALA A 246 -13.40 -13.02 3.53
CA ALA A 246 -12.68 -12.05 4.33
C ALA A 246 -13.42 -11.69 5.62
N SER A 247 -12.66 -11.53 6.70
CA SER A 247 -13.20 -11.01 7.95
C SER A 247 -13.59 -9.53 7.78
N PRO A 248 -14.51 -9.01 8.60
CA PRO A 248 -14.79 -7.58 8.61
C PRO A 248 -13.55 -6.70 8.86
N TYR A 249 -12.58 -7.18 9.67
CA TYR A 249 -11.32 -6.46 9.90
C TYR A 249 -10.45 -6.40 8.64
N GLU A 250 -10.38 -7.48 7.89
CA GLU A 250 -9.68 -7.51 6.61
C GLU A 250 -10.36 -6.57 5.60
N ILE A 251 -11.70 -6.55 5.53
CA ILE A 251 -12.44 -5.59 4.68
C ILE A 251 -12.18 -4.15 5.13
N ALA A 252 -12.07 -3.89 6.43
CA ALA A 252 -11.71 -2.57 6.93
C ALA A 252 -10.31 -2.15 6.46
N SER A 253 -9.35 -3.07 6.42
CA SER A 253 -8.01 -2.81 5.84
C SER A 253 -8.07 -2.53 4.34
N LEU A 254 -8.95 -3.24 3.61
CA LEU A 254 -9.17 -3.04 2.17
C LEU A 254 -9.61 -1.63 1.80
N VAL A 255 -10.48 -1.02 2.64
CA VAL A 255 -11.05 0.29 2.36
C VAL A 255 -10.39 1.42 3.12
N SER A 256 -9.39 1.15 3.96
CA SER A 256 -8.84 2.10 4.94
C SER A 256 -8.38 3.46 4.35
N ARG A 257 -8.04 3.48 3.06
CA ARG A 257 -7.60 4.66 2.30
C ARG A 257 -8.74 5.50 1.71
N SER A 258 -9.99 5.11 1.90
CA SER A 258 -11.17 5.86 1.43
C SER A 258 -11.65 6.88 2.49
N THR A 259 -12.49 7.83 2.10
CA THR A 259 -13.05 8.84 3.03
C THR A 259 -14.40 8.41 3.64
N ASN A 260 -15.04 7.36 3.10
CA ASN A 260 -16.35 6.83 3.52
C ASN A 260 -16.27 5.36 4.00
N ASN A 261 -15.17 4.98 4.66
CA ASN A 261 -14.80 3.59 4.94
C ASN A 261 -15.91 2.78 5.60
N SER A 262 -16.52 3.32 6.66
CA SER A 262 -17.56 2.61 7.40
C SER A 262 -18.75 2.25 6.52
N LYS A 263 -19.20 3.17 5.68
CA LYS A 263 -20.35 2.93 4.79
C LYS A 263 -20.02 1.85 3.75
N ILE A 264 -18.81 1.87 3.19
CA ILE A 264 -18.38 0.87 2.19
C ILE A 264 -18.29 -0.51 2.82
N ILE A 265 -17.72 -0.61 4.04
CA ILE A 265 -17.66 -1.86 4.80
C ILE A 265 -19.07 -2.39 5.01
N ASP A 266 -19.98 -1.54 5.52
CA ASP A 266 -21.35 -1.92 5.81
C ASP A 266 -22.08 -2.42 4.55
N GLU A 267 -21.91 -1.78 3.38
CA GLU A 267 -22.54 -2.24 2.13
C GLU A 267 -21.95 -3.55 1.60
N ILE A 268 -20.63 -3.77 1.70
CA ILE A 268 -19.99 -5.02 1.32
C ILE A 268 -20.48 -6.17 2.22
N LEU A 269 -20.46 -5.94 3.54
CA LEU A 269 -20.95 -6.89 4.53
C LEU A 269 -22.42 -7.21 4.27
N LYS A 270 -23.30 -6.20 4.21
CA LYS A 270 -24.74 -6.38 3.91
C LYS A 270 -24.99 -7.18 2.64
N TYR A 271 -24.26 -6.90 1.57
CA TYR A 271 -24.42 -7.64 0.32
C TYR A 271 -24.10 -9.12 0.47
N ARG A 272 -22.99 -9.45 1.14
CA ARG A 272 -22.53 -10.83 1.37
C ARG A 272 -23.50 -11.68 2.19
N LEU A 273 -24.29 -11.06 3.07
CA LEU A 273 -25.28 -11.77 3.90
C LEU A 273 -26.36 -12.45 3.06
N PHE A 274 -26.65 -11.92 1.87
CA PHE A 274 -27.75 -12.39 1.02
C PHE A 274 -27.29 -12.90 -0.34
N LYS A 275 -26.08 -12.54 -0.79
CA LYS A 275 -25.57 -12.83 -2.12
C LYS A 275 -24.08 -13.13 -2.08
N GLU A 276 -23.68 -14.18 -2.75
CA GLU A 276 -22.27 -14.53 -2.87
C GLU A 276 -21.50 -13.54 -3.76
N VAL A 277 -20.22 -13.31 -3.43
CA VAL A 277 -19.31 -12.46 -4.20
C VAL A 277 -18.18 -13.33 -4.77
N VAL A 278 -18.51 -14.13 -5.77
CA VAL A 278 -17.60 -15.14 -6.35
C VAL A 278 -16.99 -14.70 -7.68
N ASN A 279 -17.35 -13.52 -8.20
CA ASN A 279 -16.76 -12.97 -9.41
C ASN A 279 -16.96 -11.44 -9.50
N LYS A 280 -16.39 -10.86 -10.55
CA LYS A 280 -16.46 -9.42 -10.85
C LYS A 280 -17.90 -8.91 -11.06
N GLU A 281 -18.76 -9.69 -11.69
CA GLU A 281 -20.16 -9.26 -11.95
C GLU A 281 -20.98 -9.23 -10.66
N ASP A 282 -20.68 -10.09 -9.70
CA ASP A 282 -21.29 -10.04 -8.37
C ASP A 282 -20.76 -8.86 -7.57
N PHE A 283 -19.46 -8.61 -7.62
CA PHE A 283 -18.86 -7.42 -7.03
C PHE A 283 -19.50 -6.13 -7.57
N LYS A 284 -19.76 -6.03 -8.90
CA LYS A 284 -20.44 -4.90 -9.55
C LYS A 284 -21.83 -4.58 -8.98
N LYS A 285 -22.52 -5.56 -8.40
CA LYS A 285 -23.87 -5.40 -7.86
C LYS A 285 -23.87 -4.84 -6.43
N ILE A 286 -22.71 -4.78 -5.76
CA ILE A 286 -22.59 -4.14 -4.44
C ILE A 286 -22.86 -2.63 -4.60
N PRO A 287 -23.73 -2.01 -3.78
CA PRO A 287 -24.17 -0.61 -3.91
C PRO A 287 -23.11 0.40 -3.40
N ILE A 288 -21.90 0.31 -3.95
CA ILE A 288 -20.78 1.24 -3.72
C ILE A 288 -20.53 2.07 -4.99
N SER A 289 -19.95 3.27 -4.83
CA SER A 289 -19.67 4.13 -5.98
C SER A 289 -18.61 3.51 -6.89
N GLU A 290 -18.68 3.81 -8.20
CA GLU A 290 -17.75 3.27 -9.18
C GLU A 290 -16.29 3.67 -8.91
N ASN A 291 -16.06 4.87 -8.38
CA ASN A 291 -14.72 5.31 -7.97
C ASN A 291 -14.12 4.41 -6.89
N TYR A 292 -14.91 4.06 -5.86
CA TYR A 292 -14.44 3.15 -4.81
C TYR A 292 -14.28 1.73 -5.34
N ARG A 293 -15.22 1.27 -6.18
CA ARG A 293 -15.16 -0.02 -6.85
C ARG A 293 -13.83 -0.19 -7.59
N ASN A 294 -13.45 0.80 -8.40
CA ASN A 294 -12.21 0.81 -9.16
C ASN A 294 -10.97 0.90 -8.26
N ALA A 295 -11.05 1.58 -7.13
CA ALA A 295 -9.93 1.69 -6.19
C ALA A 295 -9.63 0.37 -5.45
N ILE A 296 -10.65 -0.39 -5.06
CA ILE A 296 -10.47 -1.64 -4.30
C ILE A 296 -10.32 -2.87 -5.20
N TYR A 297 -10.93 -2.86 -6.40
CA TYR A 297 -10.93 -4.00 -7.33
C TYR A 297 -9.57 -4.66 -7.54
N PRO A 298 -8.45 -3.92 -7.69
CA PRO A 298 -7.17 -4.55 -7.95
C PRO A 298 -6.63 -5.39 -6.76
N TYR A 299 -7.12 -5.10 -5.55
CA TYR A 299 -6.81 -5.79 -4.29
C TYR A 299 -7.80 -6.89 -3.93
N LEU A 300 -8.66 -7.28 -4.86
CA LEU A 300 -9.61 -8.38 -4.67
C LEU A 300 -9.13 -9.66 -5.34
N THR A 301 -9.49 -10.79 -4.75
CA THR A 301 -9.50 -12.09 -5.41
C THR A 301 -10.87 -12.71 -5.30
N PHE A 302 -11.20 -13.58 -6.24
CA PHE A 302 -12.41 -14.40 -6.21
C PHE A 302 -12.10 -15.89 -6.09
N THR A 303 -10.82 -16.25 -6.08
CA THR A 303 -10.34 -17.61 -5.86
C THR A 303 -9.92 -17.79 -4.40
N ASN A 304 -9.85 -19.04 -3.96
CA ASN A 304 -9.32 -19.41 -2.64
C ASN A 304 -7.78 -19.52 -2.65
N GLU A 305 -7.12 -19.10 -3.72
CA GLU A 305 -5.66 -19.19 -3.83
C GLU A 305 -5.02 -17.91 -3.29
N TYR A 306 -4.17 -18.06 -2.26
CA TYR A 306 -3.72 -16.96 -1.39
C TYR A 306 -2.38 -16.34 -1.77
N HIS A 307 -1.75 -16.71 -2.88
CA HIS A 307 -0.28 -16.61 -2.95
C HIS A 307 0.33 -15.64 -3.94
N SER A 308 -0.44 -14.96 -4.79
CA SER A 308 0.17 -13.96 -5.68
C SER A 308 -0.77 -12.84 -6.09
N PHE A 309 -0.32 -11.62 -5.86
CA PHE A 309 -0.91 -10.40 -6.39
C PHE A 309 -0.09 -10.01 -7.63
N GLN A 310 -0.46 -10.53 -8.80
CA GLN A 310 0.29 -10.29 -10.06
C GLN A 310 -0.27 -9.14 -10.92
N ASP A 311 -1.41 -8.53 -10.56
CA ASP A 311 -2.15 -7.64 -11.49
C ASP A 311 -2.35 -6.18 -11.03
N VAL A 312 -1.61 -5.66 -10.05
CA VAL A 312 -1.45 -4.20 -10.00
C VAL A 312 -0.10 -3.90 -10.56
N ASP A 313 -0.11 -3.41 -11.81
CA ASP A 313 1.01 -2.73 -12.41
C ASP A 313 1.58 -1.76 -11.35
N GLY A 314 2.68 -2.16 -10.73
CA GLY A 314 3.56 -1.21 -10.08
C GLY A 314 3.82 -0.10 -11.09
N LYS A 315 4.05 1.13 -10.63
CA LYS A 315 4.39 2.25 -11.52
C LYS A 315 5.82 2.10 -12.04
N ILE A 316 6.14 0.93 -12.57
CA ILE A 316 7.41 0.58 -13.15
C ILE A 316 7.52 1.34 -14.46
N ILE A 317 8.61 2.06 -14.62
CA ILE A 317 8.90 2.82 -15.83
C ILE A 317 10.27 2.46 -16.37
N ASN A 318 10.42 2.56 -17.67
CA ASN A 318 11.72 2.65 -18.30
C ASN A 318 12.23 4.09 -18.17
N ILE A 319 13.21 4.31 -17.27
CA ILE A 319 13.69 5.67 -16.96
C ILE A 319 14.36 6.35 -18.16
N ASN A 320 14.82 5.57 -19.15
CA ASN A 320 15.51 6.11 -20.32
C ASN A 320 14.57 6.76 -21.34
N THR A 321 13.29 6.39 -21.32
CA THR A 321 12.29 6.84 -22.30
C THR A 321 11.07 7.52 -21.67
N ALA A 322 10.89 7.39 -20.36
CA ALA A 322 9.75 7.96 -19.64
C ALA A 322 9.74 9.49 -19.69
N ASP A 323 8.54 10.07 -19.75
CA ASP A 323 8.34 11.51 -19.62
C ASP A 323 8.43 11.98 -18.15
N GLU A 324 8.50 13.29 -17.95
CA GLU A 324 8.61 13.90 -16.62
C GLU A 324 7.42 13.57 -15.70
N VAL A 325 6.22 13.37 -16.25
CA VAL A 325 5.02 13.04 -15.46
C VAL A 325 5.08 11.58 -15.02
N GLN A 326 5.46 10.68 -15.91
CA GLN A 326 5.69 9.26 -15.62
C GLN A 326 6.78 9.08 -14.57
N ILE A 327 7.89 9.82 -14.70
CA ILE A 327 8.99 9.83 -13.73
C ILE A 327 8.52 10.35 -12.37
N ALA A 328 7.86 11.52 -12.33
CA ALA A 328 7.34 12.07 -11.08
C ALA A 328 6.40 11.09 -10.37
N ASN A 329 5.50 10.45 -11.12
CA ASN A 329 4.52 9.51 -10.58
C ASN A 329 5.12 8.19 -10.12
N ALA A 330 6.09 7.65 -10.85
CA ALA A 330 6.76 6.39 -10.52
C ALA A 330 7.66 6.53 -9.30
N LEU A 331 8.36 7.67 -9.18
CA LEU A 331 9.37 7.88 -8.16
C LEU A 331 8.85 8.66 -6.94
N GLY A 332 7.63 9.21 -7.01
CA GLY A 332 7.06 10.04 -5.96
C GLY A 332 7.81 11.36 -5.76
N ILE A 333 8.43 11.89 -6.82
CA ILE A 333 9.20 13.14 -6.81
C ILE A 333 8.41 14.27 -7.49
N ASN A 334 8.78 15.52 -7.21
CA ASN A 334 8.16 16.66 -7.88
C ASN A 334 8.52 16.73 -9.38
N LEU A 335 7.68 17.43 -10.15
CA LEU A 335 7.84 17.52 -11.61
C LEU A 335 9.15 18.21 -12.03
N ALA A 336 9.62 19.21 -11.26
CA ALA A 336 10.87 19.91 -11.58
C ALA A 336 12.07 18.97 -11.53
N HIS A 337 12.14 18.10 -10.52
CA HIS A 337 13.14 17.06 -10.39
C HIS A 337 13.06 16.02 -11.53
N ALA A 338 11.86 15.60 -11.88
CA ALA A 338 11.64 14.71 -13.02
C ALA A 338 12.08 15.35 -14.36
N THR A 339 11.82 16.65 -14.55
CA THR A 339 12.31 17.41 -15.70
C THR A 339 13.82 17.47 -15.75
N ILE A 340 14.49 17.67 -14.60
CA ILE A 340 15.96 17.68 -14.55
C ILE A 340 16.52 16.32 -14.98
N LEU A 341 15.95 15.20 -14.50
CA LEU A 341 16.35 13.86 -14.93
C LEU A 341 16.19 13.66 -16.44
N LYS A 342 15.05 14.07 -16.99
CA LYS A 342 14.79 14.00 -18.42
C LYS A 342 15.76 14.85 -19.24
N ASN A 343 16.01 16.07 -18.81
CA ASN A 343 16.91 16.99 -19.50
C ASN A 343 18.36 16.51 -19.45
N TYR A 344 18.78 15.88 -18.35
CA TYR A 344 20.11 15.29 -18.24
C TYR A 344 20.34 14.23 -19.31
N ARG A 345 19.40 13.28 -19.46
CA ARG A 345 19.42 12.24 -20.52
C ARG A 345 19.54 12.85 -21.92
N LYS A 346 18.70 13.86 -22.18
CA LYS A 346 18.58 14.51 -23.50
C LYS A 346 19.81 15.35 -23.88
N SER A 347 20.36 16.12 -22.93
CA SER A 347 21.48 17.03 -23.18
C SER A 347 22.81 16.32 -23.43
N HIS A 348 23.00 15.15 -22.82
CA HIS A 348 24.26 14.40 -22.91
C HIS A 348 24.18 13.17 -23.83
N ASN A 349 23.02 12.90 -24.43
CA ASN A 349 22.73 11.66 -25.16
C ASN A 349 23.12 10.41 -24.34
N TYR A 350 22.99 10.49 -23.02
CA TYR A 350 23.45 9.50 -22.06
C TYR A 350 22.25 8.73 -21.51
N PRO A 351 21.95 7.54 -22.04
CA PRO A 351 20.99 6.65 -21.40
C PRO A 351 21.58 6.15 -20.07
N LEU A 352 20.77 6.23 -19.01
CA LEU A 352 21.06 5.57 -17.74
C LEU A 352 21.24 4.07 -17.98
N ARG A 353 22.31 3.51 -17.45
CA ARG A 353 22.63 2.09 -17.60
C ARG A 353 22.29 1.31 -16.33
N PHE A 354 22.28 1.98 -15.18
CA PHE A 354 21.99 1.41 -13.87
C PHE A 354 21.20 2.37 -12.99
N VAL A 355 20.38 1.83 -12.08
CA VAL A 355 19.51 2.65 -11.21
C VAL A 355 20.35 3.48 -10.25
N GLU A 356 21.47 2.92 -9.79
CA GLU A 356 22.40 3.50 -8.83
C GLU A 356 23.10 4.76 -9.35
N GLU A 357 23.11 4.98 -10.68
CA GLU A 357 23.64 6.21 -11.28
C GLU A 357 22.85 7.45 -10.86
N LEU A 358 21.55 7.29 -10.54
CA LEU A 358 20.67 8.36 -10.08
C LEU A 358 21.05 8.93 -8.71
N PHE A 359 21.86 8.19 -7.93
CA PHE A 359 22.21 8.51 -6.54
C PHE A 359 23.63 9.01 -6.38
N LYS A 360 24.41 9.13 -7.47
CA LYS A 360 25.79 9.62 -7.36
C LYS A 360 25.80 11.12 -7.04
N PRO A 361 26.82 11.64 -6.33
CA PRO A 361 26.83 13.00 -5.76
C PRO A 361 26.62 14.15 -6.75
N TYR A 362 26.81 13.88 -8.03
CA TYR A 362 26.73 14.84 -9.12
C TYR A 362 25.52 14.59 -10.03
N PHE A 363 24.69 13.60 -9.71
CA PHE A 363 23.37 13.44 -10.28
C PHE A 363 22.37 14.33 -9.50
N PRO A 364 21.49 15.07 -10.18
CA PRO A 364 20.70 16.16 -9.59
C PRO A 364 19.73 15.82 -8.45
N LEU A 365 19.63 14.55 -8.00
CA LEU A 365 18.58 14.10 -7.07
C LEU A 365 19.07 13.53 -5.72
N ASN A 366 20.34 13.76 -5.37
CA ASN A 366 21.03 13.12 -4.23
C ASN A 366 20.46 13.41 -2.80
N LYS A 367 19.28 14.04 -2.63
CA LYS A 367 18.77 14.40 -1.29
C LYS A 367 17.31 14.05 -0.96
N GLU A 368 16.45 13.73 -1.94
CA GLU A 368 15.01 13.49 -1.67
C GLU A 368 14.52 12.08 -2.02
N LEU A 369 15.30 11.29 -2.76
CA LEU A 369 14.98 9.89 -3.05
C LEU A 369 15.30 9.03 -1.83
N SER A 370 14.34 8.96 -0.91
CA SER A 370 14.43 8.15 0.30
C SER A 370 14.48 6.65 -0.05
N SER A 371 15.69 6.08 -0.02
CA SER A 371 16.09 4.68 -0.24
C SER A 371 16.23 4.20 -1.70
N MET A 372 17.39 3.60 -1.99
CA MET A 372 17.75 2.97 -3.26
C MET A 372 16.79 1.83 -3.64
N ASP A 373 16.33 1.09 -2.63
CA ASP A 373 15.34 0.02 -2.73
C ASP A 373 13.99 0.53 -3.27
N ALA A 374 13.66 1.81 -3.03
CA ALA A 374 12.42 2.39 -3.53
C ALA A 374 12.39 2.54 -5.06
N LEU A 375 13.56 2.79 -5.65
CA LEU A 375 13.75 3.07 -7.06
C LEU A 375 14.02 1.83 -7.89
N THR A 376 14.67 0.81 -7.35
CA THR A 376 14.93 -0.45 -8.08
C THR A 376 13.64 -1.16 -8.47
N ASP A 377 12.58 -1.06 -7.67
CA ASP A 377 11.33 -1.75 -8.00
C ASP A 377 10.54 -1.02 -9.10
N ASN A 378 10.60 0.31 -9.13
CA ASN A 378 9.80 1.16 -10.02
C ASN A 378 10.57 1.64 -11.26
N ILE A 379 11.85 1.32 -11.37
CA ILE A 379 12.68 1.69 -12.52
C ILE A 379 13.22 0.46 -13.22
N ARG A 380 13.15 0.49 -14.55
CA ARG A 380 13.86 -0.40 -15.45
C ARG A 380 14.72 0.44 -16.39
N MET A 381 15.89 -0.10 -16.73
CA MET A 381 16.77 0.46 -17.76
C MET A 381 16.42 -0.11 -19.14
N TYR A 382 16.05 -1.39 -19.13
CA TYR A 382 15.61 -2.16 -20.26
C TYR A 382 14.29 -2.86 -19.92
N THR A 383 13.34 -2.77 -20.83
CA THR A 383 12.00 -3.34 -20.66
C THR A 383 11.91 -4.69 -21.36
N ASN A 384 11.46 -5.72 -20.64
CA ASN A 384 11.10 -6.98 -21.28
C ASN A 384 9.79 -6.77 -22.05
N ILE A 385 9.86 -6.67 -23.38
CA ILE A 385 8.69 -6.35 -24.19
C ILE A 385 7.60 -7.43 -24.08
N ASN A 386 7.98 -8.66 -23.70
CA ASN A 386 7.09 -9.81 -23.63
C ASN A 386 6.37 -9.96 -22.28
N SER A 387 6.91 -9.40 -21.19
CA SER A 387 6.35 -9.58 -19.84
C SER A 387 6.07 -8.30 -19.07
N ALA A 388 6.51 -7.13 -19.55
CA ALA A 388 6.30 -5.87 -18.85
C ALA A 388 4.83 -5.43 -18.80
N GLY A 389 4.43 -4.81 -17.68
CA GLY A 389 3.08 -4.27 -17.46
C GLY A 389 2.71 -3.13 -18.42
N GLU A 390 1.44 -2.71 -18.43
CA GLU A 390 0.97 -1.65 -19.33
C GLU A 390 1.70 -0.33 -19.05
N TYR A 391 1.88 0.01 -17.77
CA TYR A 391 2.53 1.26 -17.37
C TYR A 391 3.99 1.35 -17.85
N GLU A 392 4.75 0.27 -17.69
CA GLU A 392 6.14 0.19 -18.16
C GLU A 392 6.21 0.32 -19.68
N ILE A 393 5.32 -0.37 -20.40
CA ILE A 393 5.29 -0.34 -21.87
C ILE A 393 4.90 1.04 -22.38
N ARG A 394 3.95 1.71 -21.72
CA ARG A 394 3.59 3.10 -22.03
C ARG A 394 4.77 4.05 -21.82
N SER A 395 5.62 3.79 -20.83
CA SER A 395 6.80 4.62 -20.56
C SER A 395 7.89 4.52 -21.63
N LEU A 396 7.88 3.48 -22.48
CA LEU A 396 8.75 3.41 -23.67
C LEU A 396 8.51 4.53 -24.68
N PHE A 397 7.32 5.14 -24.63
CA PHE A 397 6.88 6.18 -25.56
C PHE A 397 6.80 7.57 -24.95
N GLY A 398 7.22 7.77 -23.68
CA GLY A 398 7.09 9.06 -22.99
C GLY A 398 7.79 10.21 -23.72
N ASP A 399 8.95 9.94 -24.31
CA ASP A 399 9.72 10.93 -25.08
C ASP A 399 9.42 10.93 -26.59
N ILE A 400 8.37 10.22 -27.03
CA ILE A 400 7.94 10.15 -28.43
C ILE A 400 6.70 11.01 -28.62
N SER A 401 6.72 11.90 -29.63
CA SER A 401 5.55 12.71 -29.98
C SER A 401 4.45 11.82 -30.57
N MET A 402 3.45 11.46 -29.75
CA MET A 402 2.27 10.70 -30.12
C MET A 402 1.03 11.33 -29.50
N THR A 403 -0.12 11.26 -30.19
CA THR A 403 -1.41 11.59 -29.57
C THR A 403 -1.82 10.50 -28.58
N SER A 404 -2.65 10.83 -27.59
CA SER A 404 -3.12 9.86 -26.57
C SER A 404 -3.81 8.63 -27.17
N SER A 405 -4.50 8.80 -28.30
CA SER A 405 -5.14 7.70 -29.05
C SER A 405 -4.12 6.79 -29.71
N GLN A 406 -3.10 7.35 -30.38
CA GLN A 406 -2.02 6.58 -31.00
C GLN A 406 -1.21 5.79 -29.96
N LEU A 407 -0.88 6.43 -28.83
CA LEU A 407 -0.17 5.78 -27.73
C LEU A 407 -0.96 4.59 -27.19
N THR A 408 -2.24 4.78 -26.91
CA THR A 408 -3.10 3.71 -26.40
C THR A 408 -3.23 2.57 -27.40
N THR A 409 -3.35 2.88 -28.70
CA THR A 409 -3.42 1.89 -29.77
C THR A 409 -2.13 1.07 -29.86
N ALA A 410 -0.97 1.73 -29.83
CA ALA A 410 0.34 1.06 -29.87
C ALA A 410 0.56 0.17 -28.65
N VAL A 411 0.30 0.68 -27.43
CA VAL A 411 0.46 -0.08 -26.18
C VAL A 411 -0.43 -1.32 -26.16
N GLN A 412 -1.70 -1.19 -26.54
CA GLN A 412 -2.64 -2.31 -26.57
C GLN A 412 -2.29 -3.31 -27.67
N ALA A 413 -1.80 -2.86 -28.83
CA ALA A 413 -1.30 -3.76 -29.87
C ALA A 413 -0.10 -4.58 -29.38
N ILE A 414 0.85 -3.94 -28.70
CA ILE A 414 1.99 -4.66 -28.09
C ILE A 414 1.48 -5.66 -27.04
N LEU A 415 0.61 -5.27 -26.11
CA LEU A 415 0.09 -6.19 -25.08
C LEU A 415 -0.63 -7.39 -25.68
N LYS A 416 -1.38 -7.19 -26.77
CA LYS A 416 -2.17 -8.23 -27.43
C LYS A 416 -1.34 -9.19 -28.29
N GLU A 417 -0.31 -8.70 -28.97
CA GLU A 417 0.45 -9.48 -29.97
C GLU A 417 1.71 -10.17 -29.42
N ARG A 418 2.06 -9.95 -28.15
CA ARG A 418 3.11 -10.72 -27.47
C ARG A 418 2.82 -12.24 -27.53
N PRO A 419 3.87 -13.10 -27.54
CA PRO A 419 5.29 -12.74 -27.45
C PRO A 419 5.93 -12.40 -28.81
N PHE A 420 6.81 -11.42 -28.81
CA PHE A 420 7.68 -11.04 -29.93
C PHE A 420 9.01 -11.80 -29.85
N LYS A 421 9.45 -12.34 -30.98
CA LYS A 421 10.74 -13.06 -31.08
C LYS A 421 11.91 -12.16 -31.50
N ASP A 422 11.61 -11.09 -32.23
CA ASP A 422 12.63 -10.22 -32.80
C ASP A 422 12.07 -8.82 -33.12
N LYS A 423 12.99 -7.94 -33.54
CA LYS A 423 12.69 -6.59 -34.00
C LYS A 423 11.70 -6.56 -35.15
N ALA A 424 11.79 -7.50 -36.10
CA ALA A 424 10.96 -7.49 -37.30
C ALA A 424 9.49 -7.81 -36.99
N ALA A 425 9.23 -8.68 -36.01
CA ALA A 425 7.90 -8.92 -35.48
C ALA A 425 7.30 -7.66 -34.86
N LEU A 426 8.07 -6.97 -34.00
CA LEU A 426 7.61 -5.72 -33.38
C LEU A 426 7.38 -4.60 -34.41
N GLU A 427 8.23 -4.50 -35.43
CA GLU A 427 8.07 -3.54 -36.54
C GLU A 427 6.75 -3.74 -37.30
N LYS A 428 6.21 -4.96 -37.37
CA LYS A 428 4.91 -5.22 -38.00
C LYS A 428 3.74 -4.72 -37.14
N THR A 429 3.87 -4.80 -35.82
CA THR A 429 2.81 -4.43 -34.87
C THR A 429 2.72 -2.92 -34.67
N ILE A 430 3.84 -2.25 -34.43
CA ILE A 430 3.85 -0.80 -34.13
C ILE A 430 4.54 0.03 -35.21
N GLY A 431 5.01 -0.57 -36.30
CA GLY A 431 5.69 0.15 -37.37
C GLY A 431 7.18 0.42 -37.11
N LYS A 432 7.93 0.59 -38.20
CA LYS A 432 9.38 0.82 -38.18
C LYS A 432 9.81 2.08 -37.43
N VAL A 433 9.05 3.16 -37.60
CA VAL A 433 9.39 4.48 -37.03
C VAL A 433 9.38 4.42 -35.51
N TYR A 434 8.33 3.85 -34.91
CA TYR A 434 8.22 3.75 -33.45
C TYR A 434 9.14 2.67 -32.89
N THR A 435 9.28 1.52 -33.58
CA THR A 435 10.22 0.47 -33.15
C THR A 435 11.65 1.00 -33.07
N ALA A 436 12.11 1.77 -34.06
CA ALA A 436 13.45 2.36 -34.07
C ALA A 436 13.72 3.32 -32.89
N LYS A 437 12.67 3.86 -32.25
CA LYS A 437 12.81 4.77 -31.11
C LYS A 437 12.96 4.05 -29.77
N ILE A 438 12.45 2.83 -29.67
CA ILE A 438 12.40 2.07 -28.41
C ILE A 438 13.34 0.86 -28.38
N ILE A 439 13.84 0.41 -29.55
CA ILE A 439 14.55 -0.87 -29.69
C ILE A 439 15.80 -0.97 -28.80
N ASP A 440 16.48 0.15 -28.54
CA ASP A 440 17.69 0.18 -27.71
C ASP A 440 17.38 0.07 -26.20
N PHE A 441 16.11 0.11 -25.80
CA PHE A 441 15.63 0.10 -24.42
C PHE A 441 14.75 -1.10 -24.11
N ILE A 442 14.65 -2.07 -25.02
CA ILE A 442 13.86 -3.28 -24.83
C ILE A 442 14.69 -4.53 -25.07
N TYR A 443 14.17 -5.65 -24.61
CA TYR A 443 14.64 -6.98 -24.98
C TYR A 443 13.48 -7.96 -25.11
N PHE A 444 13.70 -9.03 -25.88
CA PHE A 444 12.69 -10.05 -26.17
C PHE A 444 12.74 -11.20 -25.17
N ASP A 445 13.92 -11.84 -25.05
CA ASP A 445 14.10 -13.03 -24.19
C ASP A 445 15.24 -12.85 -23.19
N HIS A 446 16.38 -12.32 -23.64
CA HIS A 446 17.56 -12.10 -22.81
C HIS A 446 17.99 -10.64 -22.84
N LEU A 447 18.48 -10.15 -21.70
CA LEU A 447 19.10 -8.84 -21.63
C LEU A 447 20.24 -8.72 -22.66
N PRO A 448 20.41 -7.56 -23.29
CA PRO A 448 21.54 -7.35 -24.20
C PRO A 448 22.86 -7.54 -23.44
N GLU A 449 23.80 -8.29 -24.01
CA GLU A 449 25.16 -8.33 -23.48
C GLU A 449 25.77 -6.92 -23.52
N SER A 450 26.22 -6.44 -22.37
CA SER A 450 26.86 -5.14 -22.24
C SER A 450 28.25 -5.18 -22.88
N LYS A 451 28.36 -4.69 -24.13
CA LYS A 451 29.66 -4.34 -24.77
C LYS A 451 30.16 -2.96 -24.34
N LEU A 452 29.86 -2.55 -23.10
CA LEU A 452 30.26 -1.23 -22.59
C LEU A 452 31.71 -1.28 -22.13
N LEU A 453 32.50 -0.29 -22.56
CA LEU A 453 33.84 -0.08 -22.03
C LEU A 453 33.77 0.82 -20.80
N ASN A 454 34.24 0.33 -19.66
CA ASN A 454 34.44 1.18 -18.49
C ASN A 454 35.69 2.05 -18.70
N ILE A 455 35.49 3.33 -18.97
CA ILE A 455 36.58 4.23 -19.33
C ILE A 455 37.47 4.59 -18.12
N ASN A 456 36.97 4.42 -16.90
CA ASN A 456 37.71 4.70 -15.67
C ASN A 456 38.64 3.56 -15.25
N THR A 457 38.42 2.35 -15.76
CA THR A 457 39.25 1.17 -15.48
C THR A 457 40.01 0.66 -16.71
N ALA A 458 39.61 1.08 -17.92
CA ALA A 458 40.33 0.76 -19.14
C ALA A 458 41.63 1.57 -19.26
N SER A 459 42.69 0.93 -19.76
CA SER A 459 43.92 1.65 -20.08
C SER A 459 43.69 2.65 -21.22
N ARG A 460 44.48 3.75 -21.25
CA ARG A 460 44.44 4.73 -22.34
C ARG A 460 44.65 4.10 -23.72
N ASP A 461 45.47 3.04 -23.78
CA ASP A 461 45.72 2.28 -25.00
C ASP A 461 44.47 1.53 -25.46
N LYS A 462 43.81 0.83 -24.53
CA LYS A 462 42.56 0.11 -24.80
C LYS A 462 41.45 1.06 -25.23
N ILE A 463 41.32 2.23 -24.59
CA ILE A 463 40.34 3.26 -24.97
C ILE A 463 40.63 3.80 -26.37
N ALA A 464 41.91 4.10 -26.66
CA ALA A 464 42.31 4.61 -27.96
C ALA A 464 42.08 3.59 -29.08
N GLU A 465 42.37 2.31 -28.84
CA GLU A 465 42.10 1.23 -29.77
C GLU A 465 40.59 1.05 -29.99
N TYR A 466 39.81 0.98 -28.91
CA TYR A 466 38.38 0.70 -28.96
C TYR A 466 37.58 1.78 -29.72
N PHE A 467 37.95 3.05 -29.55
CA PHE A 467 37.30 4.18 -30.22
C PHE A 467 38.06 4.73 -31.43
N ASN A 468 39.15 4.07 -31.83
CA ASN A 468 40.04 4.49 -32.92
C ASN A 468 40.49 5.96 -32.78
N LEU A 469 41.01 6.31 -31.60
CA LEU A 469 41.46 7.66 -31.27
C LEU A 469 42.87 7.93 -31.81
N THR A 470 43.09 9.17 -32.24
CA THR A 470 44.43 9.66 -32.59
C THR A 470 45.32 9.79 -31.34
N ASN A 471 46.64 9.82 -31.52
CA ASN A 471 47.59 10.07 -30.42
C ASN A 471 47.30 11.37 -29.66
N ASN A 472 46.86 12.42 -30.36
CA ASN A 472 46.48 13.70 -29.74
C ASN A 472 45.22 13.58 -28.89
N GLN A 473 44.22 12.81 -29.33
CA GLN A 473 43.00 12.54 -28.55
C GLN A 473 43.30 11.65 -27.35
N LYS A 474 44.14 10.62 -27.53
CA LYS A 474 44.61 9.75 -26.45
C LYS A 474 45.32 10.52 -25.34
N ALA A 475 46.13 11.53 -25.69
CA ALA A 475 46.83 12.37 -24.72
C ALA A 475 45.87 13.25 -23.87
N GLN A 476 44.65 13.50 -24.38
CA GLN A 476 43.61 14.28 -23.68
C GLN A 476 42.75 13.41 -22.74
N LEU A 477 43.01 12.10 -22.64
CA LEU A 477 42.29 11.23 -21.72
C LEU A 477 42.74 11.46 -20.27
N HIS A 478 41.78 11.74 -19.39
CA HIS A 478 41.99 11.82 -17.95
C HIS A 478 42.09 10.42 -17.33
N SER A 479 42.58 10.34 -16.09
CA SER A 479 42.64 9.08 -15.35
C SER A 479 41.26 8.59 -14.92
N GLN A 480 40.36 9.51 -14.55
CA GLN A 480 39.01 9.20 -14.09
C GLN A 480 38.04 10.33 -14.47
N TYR A 481 36.82 9.94 -14.79
CA TYR A 481 35.69 10.79 -15.15
C TYR A 481 34.55 10.53 -14.17
N LEU A 482 33.98 11.60 -13.61
CA LEU A 482 32.88 11.50 -12.65
C LEU A 482 31.52 11.69 -13.32
N SER A 483 31.47 12.46 -14.40
CA SER A 483 30.26 12.72 -15.16
C SER A 483 30.52 12.55 -16.67
N PRO A 484 29.52 12.11 -17.46
CA PRO A 484 29.54 12.18 -18.91
C PRO A 484 29.87 13.57 -19.47
N SER A 485 29.49 14.64 -18.75
CA SER A 485 29.82 16.03 -19.12
C SER A 485 31.33 16.31 -19.12
N ASP A 486 32.11 15.51 -18.38
CA ASP A 486 33.55 15.67 -18.24
C ASP A 486 34.31 14.96 -19.37
N LEU A 487 33.60 14.14 -20.16
CA LEU A 487 34.22 13.43 -21.27
C LEU A 487 34.63 14.42 -22.37
N PRO A 488 35.84 14.27 -22.94
CA PRO A 488 36.25 15.04 -24.09
C PRO A 488 35.22 14.96 -25.22
N GLY A 489 35.00 16.07 -25.93
CA GLY A 489 33.97 16.16 -26.97
C GLY A 489 34.08 15.06 -28.04
N PHE A 490 35.27 14.53 -28.32
CA PHE A 490 35.45 13.45 -29.28
C PHE A 490 34.93 12.07 -28.80
N LEU A 491 34.73 11.88 -27.49
CA LEU A 491 34.10 10.68 -26.92
C LEU A 491 32.59 10.79 -26.79
N SER A 492 32.03 12.01 -26.83
CA SER A 492 30.57 12.23 -26.71
C SER A 492 29.76 11.45 -27.75
N LYS A 493 30.29 11.25 -28.96
CA LYS A 493 29.65 10.43 -30.02
C LYS A 493 29.64 8.93 -29.72
N TYR A 494 30.48 8.45 -28.80
CA TYR A 494 30.57 7.05 -28.39
C TYR A 494 29.94 6.79 -27.04
N ILE A 495 29.20 7.76 -26.50
CA ILE A 495 28.69 7.72 -25.14
C ILE A 495 27.83 6.48 -24.84
N GLN A 496 27.13 5.96 -25.86
CA GLN A 496 26.33 4.75 -25.74
C GLN A 496 27.16 3.47 -25.52
N GLN A 497 28.48 3.51 -25.74
CA GLN A 497 29.42 2.39 -25.60
C GLN A 497 30.31 2.54 -24.35
N ILE A 498 30.10 3.58 -23.54
CA ILE A 498 30.91 3.91 -22.37
C ILE A 498 30.10 3.67 -21.09
N THR A 499 30.75 3.14 -20.06
CA THR A 499 30.30 3.26 -18.66
C THR A 499 31.38 4.00 -17.85
N LEU A 500 30.96 4.76 -16.84
CA LEU A 500 31.86 5.42 -15.89
C LEU A 500 31.99 4.65 -14.58
N TYR A 501 31.19 3.59 -14.42
CA TYR A 501 31.04 2.90 -13.14
C TYR A 501 31.35 1.42 -13.29
N THR A 502 32.01 0.87 -12.27
CA THR A 502 32.25 -0.56 -12.13
C THR A 502 31.11 -1.19 -11.36
N ASN A 503 30.45 -2.15 -11.99
CA ASN A 503 29.46 -2.99 -11.35
C ASN A 503 30.15 -4.11 -10.58
N ILE A 504 30.20 -3.97 -9.26
CA ILE A 504 30.93 -4.89 -8.38
C ILE A 504 30.40 -6.33 -8.46
N ASN A 505 29.10 -6.51 -8.76
CA ASN A 505 28.47 -7.83 -8.87
C ASN A 505 28.82 -8.55 -10.17
N ARG A 506 29.27 -7.84 -11.20
CA ARG A 506 29.60 -8.43 -12.52
C ARG A 506 31.05 -8.23 -12.95
N ALA A 507 31.77 -7.28 -12.33
CA ALA A 507 33.11 -6.90 -12.72
C ALA A 507 34.05 -8.10 -12.77
N GLY A 508 34.81 -8.23 -13.84
CA GLY A 508 35.87 -9.23 -13.93
C GLY A 508 37.02 -8.88 -12.97
N PHE A 509 37.90 -9.85 -12.75
CA PHE A 509 39.11 -9.63 -11.93
C PHE A 509 39.93 -8.43 -12.42
N GLU A 510 40.13 -8.30 -13.74
CA GLU A 510 40.88 -7.17 -14.32
C GLU A 510 40.21 -5.82 -14.07
N GLU A 511 38.88 -5.74 -14.19
CA GLU A 511 38.16 -4.48 -13.95
C GLU A 511 38.26 -4.07 -12.48
N LEU A 512 38.16 -5.03 -11.56
CA LEU A 512 38.32 -4.79 -10.13
C LEU A 512 39.75 -4.33 -9.80
N HIS A 513 40.76 -4.97 -10.37
CA HIS A 513 42.15 -4.60 -10.12
C HIS A 513 42.50 -3.21 -10.66
N ASN A 514 41.88 -2.81 -11.78
CA ASN A 514 42.14 -1.53 -12.43
C ASN A 514 41.35 -0.35 -11.84
N LEU A 515 40.43 -0.57 -10.89
CA LEU A 515 39.73 0.50 -10.17
C LEU A 515 40.70 1.41 -9.41
N THR A 516 41.73 0.82 -8.78
CA THR A 516 42.80 1.54 -8.09
C THR A 516 44.00 0.60 -7.89
N PRO A 517 45.24 1.12 -7.93
CA PRO A 517 46.44 0.32 -7.64
C PRO A 517 46.43 -0.39 -6.27
N ASP A 518 45.64 0.13 -5.33
CA ASP A 518 45.53 -0.40 -3.96
C ASP A 518 44.68 -1.68 -3.86
N ILE A 519 43.92 -2.05 -4.90
CA ILE A 519 43.14 -3.30 -4.89
C ILE A 519 44.06 -4.49 -5.10
N THR A 520 44.32 -5.20 -4.01
CA THR A 520 45.13 -6.42 -4.05
C THR A 520 44.39 -7.55 -4.76
N LYS A 521 45.16 -8.53 -5.26
CA LYS A 521 44.62 -9.78 -5.80
C LYS A 521 43.70 -10.49 -4.79
N ALA A 522 44.10 -10.52 -3.52
CA ALA A 522 43.33 -11.15 -2.45
C ALA A 522 41.97 -10.46 -2.24
N LEU A 523 41.92 -9.13 -2.23
CA LEU A 523 40.65 -8.40 -2.11
C LEU A 523 39.75 -8.61 -3.33
N ALA A 524 40.31 -8.56 -4.55
CA ALA A 524 39.52 -8.81 -5.77
C ALA A 524 38.94 -10.24 -5.80
N GLU A 525 39.72 -11.25 -5.42
CA GLU A 525 39.25 -12.63 -5.27
C GLU A 525 38.17 -12.75 -4.18
N ASP A 526 38.33 -12.08 -3.04
CA ASP A 526 37.33 -12.10 -1.96
C ASP A 526 36.03 -11.43 -2.40
N ILE A 527 36.10 -10.32 -3.15
CA ILE A 527 34.92 -9.67 -3.75
C ILE A 527 34.19 -10.62 -4.71
N ILE A 528 34.94 -11.30 -5.59
CA ILE A 528 34.38 -12.24 -6.57
C ILE A 528 33.80 -13.49 -5.89
N LYS A 529 34.42 -13.94 -4.80
CA LYS A 529 33.96 -15.10 -4.05
C LYS A 529 32.70 -14.80 -3.24
N ASN A 530 32.64 -13.65 -2.57
CA ASN A 530 31.50 -13.30 -1.70
C ASN A 530 30.26 -12.84 -2.48
N ARG A 531 30.39 -12.48 -3.77
CA ARG A 531 29.22 -12.16 -4.62
C ARG A 531 28.50 -13.38 -5.20
N SER A 532 28.96 -14.61 -4.96
CA SER A 532 28.37 -15.80 -5.58
C SER A 532 26.96 -16.07 -5.04
N GLY A 533 25.95 -16.00 -5.91
CA GLY A 533 24.54 -16.10 -5.55
C GLY A 533 23.79 -14.87 -6.05
N GLU A 534 23.26 -14.07 -5.14
CA GLU A 534 22.42 -12.88 -5.44
C GLU A 534 23.22 -11.56 -5.54
N GLY A 535 24.54 -11.60 -5.35
CA GLY A 535 25.40 -10.41 -5.34
C GLY A 535 25.32 -9.61 -4.04
N TYR A 536 26.00 -8.46 -3.98
CA TYR A 536 25.87 -7.46 -2.91
C TYR A 536 24.62 -6.60 -3.13
N TYR A 537 23.90 -6.32 -2.05
CA TYR A 537 22.67 -5.51 -2.07
C TYR A 537 22.95 -4.03 -1.80
N THR A 538 24.00 -3.75 -1.03
CA THR A 538 24.43 -2.38 -0.72
C THR A 538 25.94 -2.24 -0.92
N LEU A 539 26.40 -1.02 -1.23
CA LEU A 539 27.83 -0.74 -1.26
C LEU A 539 28.46 -0.89 0.14
N GLU A 540 27.64 -0.80 1.19
CA GLU A 540 28.07 -1.04 2.56
C GLU A 540 28.50 -2.49 2.80
N ASP A 541 27.83 -3.46 2.16
CA ASP A 541 28.26 -4.86 2.19
C ASP A 541 29.66 -5.04 1.58
N VAL A 542 29.98 -4.22 0.57
CA VAL A 542 31.33 -4.16 -0.03
C VAL A 542 32.32 -3.49 0.92
N ARG A 543 31.92 -2.46 1.68
CA ARG A 543 32.79 -1.78 2.66
C ARG A 543 33.35 -2.78 3.68
N VAL A 544 32.53 -3.69 4.17
CA VAL A 544 32.93 -4.72 5.16
C VAL A 544 34.09 -5.59 4.64
N LEU A 545 34.12 -5.88 3.33
CA LEU A 545 35.24 -6.59 2.73
C LEU A 545 36.49 -5.75 2.67
N PHE A 546 36.39 -4.46 2.37
CA PHE A 546 37.56 -3.58 2.43
C PHE A 546 38.08 -3.42 3.86
N GLU A 547 37.20 -3.31 4.87
CA GLU A 547 37.59 -3.30 6.28
C GLU A 547 38.35 -4.57 6.68
N LYS A 548 37.86 -5.75 6.28
CA LYS A 548 38.52 -7.05 6.54
C LYS A 548 39.95 -7.10 6.00
N HIS A 549 40.24 -6.37 4.92
CA HIS A 549 41.57 -6.28 4.32
C HIS A 549 42.37 -5.04 4.77
N ASN A 550 41.87 -4.27 5.76
CA ASN A 550 42.46 -3.01 6.24
C ASN A 550 42.58 -1.92 5.15
N LEU A 551 41.61 -1.85 4.24
CA LEU A 551 41.58 -0.95 3.07
C LEU A 551 40.35 -0.04 3.05
N GLU A 552 39.79 0.32 4.22
CA GLU A 552 38.60 1.19 4.31
C GLU A 552 38.82 2.56 3.64
N ASP A 553 39.99 3.17 3.82
CA ASP A 553 40.36 4.42 3.16
C ASP A 553 40.33 4.30 1.63
N THR A 554 40.76 3.16 1.10
CA THR A 554 40.71 2.88 -0.35
C THR A 554 39.27 2.77 -0.82
N TYR A 555 38.40 2.08 -0.07
CA TYR A 555 36.97 2.03 -0.37
C TYR A 555 36.36 3.42 -0.43
N HIS A 556 36.65 4.29 0.53
CA HIS A 556 36.14 5.66 0.55
C HIS A 556 36.56 6.50 -0.66
N LYS A 557 37.76 6.26 -1.22
CA LYS A 557 38.22 6.93 -2.45
C LYS A 557 37.48 6.44 -3.69
N ILE A 558 37.16 5.14 -3.77
CA ILE A 558 36.62 4.54 -4.99
C ILE A 558 35.10 4.36 -4.99
N LYS A 559 34.41 4.41 -3.83
CA LYS A 559 32.96 4.14 -3.71
C LYS A 559 32.09 4.95 -4.68
N GLN A 560 32.56 6.12 -5.10
CA GLN A 560 31.86 6.96 -6.08
C GLN A 560 31.81 6.34 -7.48
N TYR A 561 32.72 5.42 -7.81
CA TYR A 561 32.80 4.71 -9.09
C TYR A 561 32.17 3.31 -9.05
N LEU A 562 31.64 2.86 -7.91
CA LEU A 562 31.06 1.52 -7.73
C LEU A 562 29.53 1.52 -7.82
N ILE A 563 28.95 0.50 -8.44
CA ILE A 563 27.50 0.23 -8.50
C ILE A 563 27.24 -1.28 -8.33
N LEU A 564 25.98 -1.72 -8.21
CA LEU A 564 25.64 -3.08 -7.78
C LEU A 564 24.87 -3.95 -8.80
N GLN A 565 24.37 -3.44 -9.92
CA GLN A 565 23.30 -4.13 -10.67
C GLN A 565 23.71 -5.12 -11.77
#